data_AF-A0A1Y2S6T5-F1
#
_entry.id   AF-A0A1Y2S6T5-F1
#
_cell.length_a   1.000
_cell.length_b   1.000
_cell.length_c   1.000
_cell.angle_alpha   90.00
_cell.angle_beta   90.00
_cell.angle_gamma   90.00
#
_symmetry.space_group_name_H-M   'P 1'
#
loop_
_entity.id
_entity.type
_entity.pdbx_description
1 polymer ?
#
loop_
_entity_poly.entity_id
_entity_poly.type
_entity_poly.pdbx_seq_one_letter_code
_entity_poly.pdbx_strand_id
1 'polypeptide(L)'
;MSIWQVMLLLILLFFIALFFSFKKEKTGLRTTMRVLSIAIPIILVSVFFVMKDAVSQGCYSDEQNFYEKGGTLCYGTGRITQVTIDDNDFEIERFMVLSKNKVVIHTKDDGDFVGTYSDGIFIVKWLDDLTY
;
A
#
# COMPACT_ATOMS: atom_id res chain seq x y z
N MET A 1 13.07 15.00 0.71
CA MET A 1 13.95 13.81 0.76
C MET A 1 13.10 12.60 0.47
N SER A 2 13.53 11.72 -0.44
CA SER A 2 12.84 10.45 -0.67
C SER A 2 13.10 9.49 0.50
N ILE A 3 12.17 8.58 0.75
CA ILE A 3 12.33 7.52 1.77
C ILE A 3 13.60 6.69 1.54
N TRP A 4 13.99 6.47 0.28
CA TRP A 4 15.23 5.80 -0.08
C TRP A 4 16.48 6.56 0.38
N GLN A 5 16.49 7.89 0.27
CA GLN A 5 17.59 8.71 0.76
C GLN A 5 17.71 8.63 2.29
N VAL A 6 16.57 8.59 3.00
CA VAL A 6 16.56 8.45 4.47
C VAL A 6 17.10 7.08 4.91
N MET A 7 16.71 5.99 4.22
CA MET A 7 17.25 4.66 4.50
C MET A 7 18.76 4.59 4.29
N LEU A 8 19.27 5.14 3.18
CA LEU A 8 20.71 5.17 2.91
C LEU A 8 21.48 5.95 3.99
N LEU A 9 20.94 7.08 4.43
CA LEU A 9 21.54 7.90 5.49
C LEU A 9 21.56 7.17 6.84
N LEU A 10 20.48 6.45 7.19
CA LEU A 10 20.41 5.64 8.41
C LEU A 10 21.42 4.49 8.38
N ILE A 11 21.59 3.81 7.25
CA ILE A 11 22.58 2.74 7.07
C ILE A 11 23.99 3.30 7.27
N LEU A 12 24.29 4.46 6.68
CA LEU A 12 25.60 5.10 6.83
C LEU A 12 25.85 5.52 8.29
N LEU A 13 24.86 6.11 8.96
CA LEU A 13 24.93 6.44 10.39
C LEU A 13 25.10 5.21 11.27
N PHE A 14 24.49 4.07 10.92
CA PHE A 14 24.65 2.83 11.64
C PHE A 14 26.10 2.36 11.64
N PHE A 15 26.77 2.35 10.48
CA PHE A 15 28.19 1.96 10.40
C PHE A 15 29.10 2.90 11.21
N ILE A 16 28.83 4.20 11.18
CA ILE A 16 29.55 5.18 12.00
C ILE A 16 29.34 4.88 13.48
N ALA A 17 28.07 4.75 13.92
CA ALA A 17 27.74 4.48 15.32
C ALA A 17 28.36 3.17 15.82
N LEU A 18 28.34 2.13 14.97
CA LEU A 18 28.92 0.82 15.28
C LEU A 18 30.44 0.91 15.43
N PHE A 19 31.14 1.64 14.55
CA PHE A 19 32.58 1.86 14.67
C PHE A 19 32.96 2.61 15.96
N PHE A 20 32.24 3.69 16.28
CA PHE A 20 32.50 4.46 17.51
C PHE A 20 32.09 3.72 18.79
N SER A 21 31.13 2.79 18.71
CA SER A 21 30.69 1.94 19.83
C SER A 21 31.80 1.02 20.37
N PHE A 22 32.73 0.61 19.50
CA PHE A 22 33.88 -0.26 19.84
C PHE A 22 35.13 0.51 20.27
N LYS A 23 35.11 1.85 20.34
CA LYS A 23 36.27 2.60 20.87
C LYS A 23 36.55 2.23 22.33
N LYS A 24 37.84 2.01 22.62
CA LYS A 24 38.36 1.51 23.91
C LYS A 24 38.08 2.48 25.06
N GLU A 25 38.08 3.78 24.77
CA GLU A 25 37.86 4.84 25.75
C GLU A 25 36.38 4.92 26.19
N LYS A 26 36.16 5.05 27.51
CA LYS A 26 34.82 5.24 28.09
C LYS A 26 34.49 6.74 28.04
N THR A 27 33.84 7.17 26.96
CA THR A 27 33.29 8.53 26.83
C THR A 27 31.76 8.48 26.77
N GLY A 28 31.07 9.55 27.19
CA GLY A 28 29.61 9.66 27.06
C GLY A 28 29.13 9.43 25.62
N LEU A 29 29.94 9.86 24.65
CA LEU A 29 29.74 9.63 23.22
C LEU A 29 29.67 8.13 22.85
N ARG A 30 30.45 7.27 23.51
CA ARG A 30 30.38 5.81 23.29
C ARG A 30 29.03 5.23 23.72
N THR A 31 28.50 5.71 24.84
CA THR A 31 27.18 5.27 25.33
C THR A 31 26.09 5.67 24.34
N THR A 32 26.11 6.90 23.84
CA THR A 32 25.16 7.37 22.82
C THR A 32 25.26 6.58 21.52
N MET A 33 26.48 6.31 21.05
CA MET A 33 26.70 5.52 19.83
C MET A 33 26.27 4.06 19.97
N ARG A 34 26.39 3.46 21.17
CA ARG A 34 25.83 2.14 21.46
C ARG A 34 24.32 2.12 21.34
N VAL A 35 23.64 3.11 21.92
CA VAL A 35 22.18 3.23 21.83
C VAL A 35 21.76 3.38 20.37
N LEU A 36 22.43 4.25 19.60
CA LEU A 36 22.15 4.42 18.17
C LEU A 36 22.39 3.14 17.36
N SER A 37 23.46 2.39 17.65
CA SER A 37 23.74 1.11 16.99
C SER A 37 22.66 0.05 17.23
N ILE A 38 21.88 0.16 18.31
CA ILE A 38 20.75 -0.73 18.60
C ILE A 38 19.45 -0.15 18.02
N ALA A 39 19.23 1.15 18.15
CA ALA A 39 17.99 1.81 17.73
C ALA A 39 17.82 1.82 16.20
N ILE A 40 18.89 2.10 15.44
CA ILE A 40 18.81 2.18 13.97
C ILE A 40 18.34 0.86 13.33
N PRO A 41 18.88 -0.34 13.66
CA PRO A 41 18.38 -1.57 13.07
C PRO A 41 16.93 -1.87 13.46
N ILE A 42 16.49 -1.53 14.67
CA ILE A 42 15.07 -1.69 15.07
C ILE A 42 14.17 -0.82 14.18
N ILE A 43 14.56 0.43 13.95
CA ILE A 43 13.83 1.36 13.07
C ILE A 43 13.81 0.85 11.63
N LEU A 44 14.94 0.34 11.12
CA LEU A 44 15.01 -0.21 9.77
C LEU A 44 14.10 -1.43 9.60
N VAL A 45 14.06 -2.32 10.60
CA VAL A 45 13.19 -3.50 10.58
C VAL A 45 11.72 -3.09 10.64
N SER A 46 11.33 -2.15 11.49
CA SER A 46 9.94 -1.70 11.57
C SER A 46 9.48 -1.04 10.27
N VAL A 47 10.30 -0.17 9.67
CA VAL A 47 10.03 0.45 8.37
C VAL A 47 9.91 -0.61 7.28
N PHE A 48 10.75 -1.65 7.30
CA PHE A 48 10.68 -2.75 6.34
C PHE A 48 9.35 -3.51 6.43
N PHE A 49 8.85 -3.81 7.63
CA PHE A 49 7.54 -4.46 7.79
C PHE A 49 6.39 -3.58 7.30
N VAL A 50 6.41 -2.28 7.62
CA VAL A 50 5.39 -1.34 7.14
C VAL A 50 5.41 -1.22 5.61
N MET A 51 6.60 -1.13 5.00
CA MET A 51 6.74 -1.14 3.55
C MET A 51 6.26 -2.46 2.93
N LYS A 52 6.64 -3.60 3.51
CA LYS A 52 6.24 -4.91 3.02
C LYS A 52 4.71 -5.03 3.03
N ASP A 53 4.06 -4.57 4.09
CA ASP A 53 2.61 -4.55 4.18
C ASP A 53 2.00 -3.63 3.10
N ALA A 54 2.49 -2.39 2.98
CA ALA A 54 2.05 -1.46 1.95
C ALA A 54 2.24 -1.99 0.51
N VAL A 55 3.36 -2.66 0.22
CA VAL A 55 3.63 -3.28 -1.09
C VAL A 55 2.81 -4.55 -1.30
N SER A 56 2.53 -5.30 -0.24
CA SER A 56 1.66 -6.48 -0.32
C SER A 56 0.22 -6.10 -0.67
N GLN A 57 -0.25 -4.97 -0.13
CA GLN A 57 -1.57 -4.38 -0.41
C GLN A 57 -1.61 -3.48 -1.65
N GLY A 58 -0.45 -3.20 -2.26
CA GLY A 58 -0.36 -2.37 -3.45
C GLY A 58 -0.78 -3.12 -4.72
N CYS A 59 -1.45 -2.40 -5.62
CA CYS A 59 -1.79 -2.87 -6.96
C CYS A 59 -0.60 -2.64 -7.91
N TYR A 60 -0.14 -3.68 -8.59
CA TYR A 60 1.03 -3.64 -9.49
C TYR A 60 0.77 -4.51 -10.72
N SER A 61 -0.22 -4.12 -11.53
CA SER A 61 -0.42 -4.65 -12.86
C SER A 61 -0.18 -3.55 -13.88
N ASP A 62 0.68 -3.81 -14.86
CA ASP A 62 0.85 -2.95 -16.03
C ASP A 62 -0.35 -3.11 -17.00
N GLU A 63 -1.13 -4.17 -16.86
CA GLU A 63 -2.38 -4.34 -17.60
C GLU A 63 -3.51 -3.58 -16.92
N GLN A 64 -4.22 -2.75 -17.70
CA GLN A 64 -5.42 -2.00 -17.31
C GLN A 64 -6.64 -2.94 -17.22
N ASN A 65 -6.59 -3.88 -16.28
CA ASN A 65 -7.63 -4.88 -16.03
C ASN A 65 -7.99 -4.93 -14.55
N PHE A 66 -9.21 -5.35 -14.22
CA PHE A 66 -9.61 -5.69 -12.86
C PHE A 66 -8.96 -7.00 -12.41
N TYR A 67 -8.45 -7.00 -11.19
CA TYR A 67 -7.96 -8.21 -10.53
C TYR A 67 -8.02 -8.06 -9.01
N GLU A 68 -7.99 -9.18 -8.32
CA GLU A 68 -7.91 -9.24 -6.87
C GLU A 68 -6.45 -9.41 -6.43
N LYS A 69 -6.03 -8.64 -5.41
CA LYS A 69 -4.79 -8.91 -4.70
C LYS A 69 -4.98 -8.70 -3.20
N GLY A 70 -4.85 -9.77 -2.42
CA GLY A 70 -4.94 -9.71 -0.97
C GLY A 70 -6.27 -9.15 -0.45
N GLY A 71 -7.40 -9.53 -1.06
CA GLY A 71 -8.73 -9.03 -0.70
C GLY A 71 -8.99 -7.56 -1.11
N THR A 72 -8.13 -6.98 -1.94
CA THR A 72 -8.29 -5.62 -2.47
C THR A 72 -8.61 -5.67 -3.96
N LEU A 73 -9.59 -4.87 -4.40
CA LEU A 73 -9.93 -4.67 -5.80
C LEU A 73 -8.93 -3.71 -6.44
N CYS A 74 -8.25 -4.18 -7.49
CA CYS A 74 -7.26 -3.42 -8.22
C CYS A 74 -7.70 -3.21 -9.67
N TYR A 75 -7.30 -2.07 -10.24
CA TYR A 75 -7.33 -1.81 -11.69
C TYR A 75 -5.99 -1.20 -12.12
N GLY A 76 -5.20 -1.95 -12.90
CA GLY A 76 -3.82 -1.56 -13.20
C GLY A 76 -2.98 -1.41 -11.93
N THR A 77 -2.41 -0.22 -11.70
CA THR A 77 -1.69 0.12 -10.46
C THR A 77 -2.56 0.82 -9.42
N GLY A 78 -3.85 1.07 -9.74
CA GLY A 78 -4.79 1.76 -8.88
C GLY A 78 -5.50 0.80 -7.93
N ARG A 79 -5.62 1.22 -6.66
CA ARG A 79 -6.44 0.55 -5.64
C ARG A 79 -7.83 1.18 -5.61
N ILE A 80 -8.87 0.35 -5.68
CA ILE A 80 -10.26 0.78 -5.61
C ILE A 80 -10.83 0.34 -4.26
N THR A 81 -11.10 1.29 -3.37
CA THR A 81 -11.70 1.05 -2.05
C THR A 81 -13.12 1.60 -1.93
N GLN A 82 -13.45 2.57 -2.78
CA GLN A 82 -14.72 3.28 -2.78
C GLN A 82 -15.20 3.43 -4.22
N VAL A 83 -16.52 3.52 -4.36
CA VAL A 83 -17.18 3.86 -5.62
C VAL A 83 -18.06 5.07 -5.41
N THR A 84 -17.97 6.04 -6.31
CA THR A 84 -18.84 7.22 -6.30
C THR A 84 -20.03 6.97 -7.20
N ILE A 85 -21.24 7.08 -6.65
CA ILE A 85 -22.51 6.89 -7.36
C ILE A 85 -23.42 8.06 -6.99
N ASP A 86 -23.89 8.80 -7.99
CA ASP A 86 -24.77 9.97 -7.81
C ASP A 86 -24.28 10.93 -6.70
N ASP A 87 -23.00 11.31 -6.77
CA ASP A 87 -22.27 12.17 -5.83
C ASP A 87 -22.11 11.63 -4.40
N ASN A 88 -22.46 10.36 -4.15
CA ASN A 88 -22.24 9.67 -2.87
C ASN A 88 -21.11 8.65 -2.99
N ASP A 89 -20.19 8.68 -2.04
CA ASP A 89 -19.09 7.71 -1.95
C ASP A 89 -19.50 6.51 -1.09
N PHE A 90 -19.52 5.33 -1.68
CA PHE A 90 -19.83 4.08 -0.99
C PHE A 90 -18.58 3.23 -0.81
N GLU A 91 -18.41 2.68 0.40
CA GLU A 91 -17.35 1.72 0.69
C GLU A 91 -17.66 0.33 0.10
N ILE A 92 -16.65 -0.27 -0.50
CA ILE A 92 -16.75 -1.63 -1.05
C ILE A 92 -16.62 -2.64 0.10
N GLU A 93 -17.66 -3.43 0.34
CA GLU A 93 -17.62 -4.53 1.31
C GLU A 93 -17.06 -5.80 0.65
N ARG A 94 -17.57 -6.13 -0.54
CA ARG A 94 -17.16 -7.31 -1.31
C ARG A 94 -17.15 -7.00 -2.79
N PHE A 95 -16.40 -7.77 -3.55
CA PHE A 95 -16.37 -7.65 -5.00
C PHE A 95 -16.16 -9.01 -5.65
N MET A 96 -16.56 -9.12 -6.91
CA MET A 96 -16.33 -10.29 -7.74
C MET A 96 -15.88 -9.85 -9.12
N VAL A 97 -14.65 -10.20 -9.49
CA VAL A 97 -14.11 -9.90 -10.83
C VAL A 97 -14.70 -10.91 -11.81
N LEU A 98 -15.56 -10.43 -12.72
CA LEU A 98 -16.19 -11.27 -13.74
C LEU A 98 -15.33 -11.40 -15.00
N SER A 99 -14.61 -10.32 -15.35
CA SER A 99 -13.72 -10.29 -16.50
C SER A 99 -12.70 -9.16 -16.36
N LYS A 100 -11.78 -9.06 -17.33
CA LYS A 100 -10.76 -8.00 -17.40
C LYS A 100 -11.33 -6.58 -17.22
N ASN A 101 -12.53 -6.32 -17.74
CA ASN A 101 -13.13 -4.97 -17.71
C ASN A 101 -14.44 -4.90 -16.92
N LYS A 102 -14.83 -5.97 -16.21
CA LYS A 102 -16.12 -6.06 -15.52
C LYS A 102 -15.96 -6.63 -14.12
N VAL A 103 -16.50 -5.93 -13.14
CA VAL A 103 -16.49 -6.31 -11.73
C VAL A 103 -17.87 -6.07 -11.13
N VAL A 104 -18.31 -6.97 -10.26
CA VAL A 104 -19.48 -6.75 -9.39
C VAL A 104 -18.97 -6.23 -8.06
N ILE A 105 -19.59 -5.19 -7.53
CA ILE A 105 -19.21 -4.50 -6.31
C ILE A 105 -20.41 -4.51 -5.38
N HIS A 106 -20.26 -5.11 -4.22
CA HIS A 106 -21.25 -5.09 -3.15
C HIS A 106 -20.86 -3.98 -2.17
N THR A 107 -21.74 -3.00 -2.03
CA THR A 107 -21.57 -1.93 -1.03
C THR A 107 -22.31 -2.30 0.24
N LYS A 108 -21.85 -1.74 1.37
CA LYS A 108 -22.45 -2.01 2.68
C LYS A 108 -23.87 -1.46 2.83
N ASP A 109 -24.16 -0.35 2.14
CA ASP A 109 -25.32 0.48 2.42
C ASP A 109 -26.34 0.52 1.26
N ASP A 110 -25.98 0.14 0.03
CA ASP A 110 -26.80 0.44 -1.15
C ASP A 110 -26.88 -0.70 -2.19
N GLY A 111 -26.39 -1.91 -1.89
CA GLY A 111 -26.61 -3.10 -2.72
C GLY A 111 -25.52 -3.41 -3.75
N ASP A 112 -25.91 -4.15 -4.80
CA ASP A 112 -25.02 -4.72 -5.82
C ASP A 112 -24.90 -3.83 -7.07
N PHE A 113 -23.65 -3.52 -7.42
CA PHE A 113 -23.31 -2.69 -8.57
C PHE A 113 -22.40 -3.44 -9.54
N VAL A 114 -22.41 -3.01 -10.79
CA VAL A 114 -21.46 -3.45 -11.80
C VAL A 114 -20.57 -2.29 -12.22
N GLY A 115 -19.29 -2.43 -11.93
CA GLY A 115 -18.24 -1.59 -12.47
C GLY A 115 -17.80 -2.13 -13.84
N THR A 116 -17.76 -1.25 -14.82
CA THR A 116 -17.18 -1.51 -16.14
C THR A 116 -16.17 -0.43 -16.46
N TYR A 117 -15.04 -0.82 -17.04
CA TYR A 117 -14.08 0.16 -17.55
C TYR A 117 -14.18 0.21 -19.07
N SER A 118 -14.59 1.36 -19.61
CA SER A 118 -14.68 1.62 -21.05
C SER A 118 -13.98 2.94 -21.35
N ASP A 119 -13.12 2.95 -22.36
CA ASP A 119 -12.52 4.18 -22.91
C ASP A 119 -11.77 5.07 -21.91
N GLY A 120 -11.13 4.48 -20.88
CA GLY A 120 -10.41 5.25 -19.86
C GLY A 120 -11.28 5.74 -18.71
N ILE A 121 -12.58 5.42 -18.70
CA ILE A 121 -13.53 5.86 -17.69
C ILE A 121 -14.06 4.63 -16.94
N PHE A 122 -14.00 4.70 -15.62
CA PHE A 122 -14.65 3.75 -14.75
C PHE A 122 -16.12 4.13 -14.59
N ILE A 123 -17.03 3.28 -15.07
CA ILE A 123 -18.47 3.50 -15.05
C ILE A 123 -19.08 2.47 -14.11
N VAL A 124 -19.79 2.93 -13.10
CA VAL A 124 -20.55 2.07 -12.17
C VAL A 124 -22.03 2.21 -12.49
N LYS A 125 -22.73 1.08 -12.58
CA LYS A 125 -24.18 1.02 -12.78
C LYS A 125 -24.80 0.03 -11.80
N TRP A 126 -26.09 0.15 -11.53
CA TRP A 126 -26.85 -0.84 -10.77
C TRP A 126 -26.80 -2.20 -11.47
N LEU A 127 -26.67 -3.29 -10.70
CA LEU A 127 -26.67 -4.64 -11.28
C LEU A 127 -28.01 -4.95 -11.96
N ASP A 128 -29.11 -4.44 -11.41
CA ASP A 128 -30.48 -4.63 -11.93
C ASP A 128 -30.69 -4.01 -13.33
N ASP A 129 -29.91 -2.98 -13.69
CA ASP A 129 -29.97 -2.33 -15.01
C ASP A 129 -29.33 -3.16 -16.13
N LEU A 130 -28.64 -4.27 -15.80
CA LEU A 130 -27.95 -5.13 -16.76
C LEU A 130 -28.73 -6.40 -17.12
N THR A 131 -29.87 -6.64 -16.48
CA THR A 131 -30.82 -7.69 -16.85
C THR A 131 -31.90 -7.13 -17.78
N TYR A 132 -31.61 -7.10 -19.08
CA TYR A 132 -32.60 -6.95 -20.15
C TYR A 132 -32.33 -7.96 -21.27
#